data_AF-A0A924HR98-F1
#
_entry.id   AF-A0A924HR98-F1
#
_cell.length_a   1.000
_cell.length_b   1.000
_cell.length_c   1.000
_cell.angle_alpha   90.00
_cell.angle_beta   90.00
_cell.angle_gamma   90.00
#
_symmetry.space_group_name_H-M   'P 1'
#
loop_
_entity.id
_entity.type
_entity.pdbx_description
1 polymer ?
#
loop_
_entity_poly.entity_id
_entity_poly.type
_entity_poly.pdbx_seq_one_letter_code
_entity_poly.pdbx_strand_id
1 'polypeptide(L)' 'MLKKPAASKRASLPRAADYTKTFLKDWQRLSHPGRYDMVRLKEAMILLIANDEPLGAEWLDH' A
#
# COMPACT_ATOMS: atom_id res chain seq x y z
N MET A 1 21.35 24.96 -13.97
CA MET A 1 20.48 23.76 -13.89
C MET A 1 21.25 22.64 -13.21
N LEU A 2 20.91 22.28 -11.96
CA LEU A 2 21.65 21.28 -11.18
C LEU A 2 21.33 19.88 -11.73
N LYS A 3 22.34 19.17 -12.25
CA LYS A 3 22.18 17.84 -12.85
C LYS A 3 21.89 16.84 -11.72
N LYS A 4 20.68 16.26 -11.69
CA LYS A 4 20.31 15.27 -10.67
C LYS A 4 21.30 14.08 -10.73
N PRO A 5 21.93 13.70 -9.61
CA PRO A 5 22.89 12.59 -9.57
C PRO A 5 22.23 11.29 -10.01
N ALA A 6 23.00 10.38 -10.63
CA ALA A 6 22.47 9.11 -11.16
C ALA A 6 21.77 8.25 -10.09
N ALA A 7 22.16 8.38 -8.82
CA ALA A 7 21.49 7.75 -7.68
C ALA A 7 20.02 8.18 -7.53
N SER A 8 19.67 9.42 -7.92
CA SER A 8 18.29 9.93 -7.90
C SER A 8 17.39 9.26 -8.97
N LYS A 9 17.95 8.47 -9.89
CA LYS A 9 17.21 7.75 -10.93
C LYS A 9 17.10 6.24 -10.65
N ARG A 10 17.68 5.76 -9.55
CA ARG A 10 17.67 4.34 -9.17
C ARG A 10 16.59 4.13 -8.12
N ALA A 11 15.71 3.16 -8.36
CA ALA A 11 14.79 2.64 -7.35
C ALA A 11 15.26 1.25 -6.93
N SER A 12 15.09 0.92 -5.65
CA SER A 12 15.27 -0.44 -5.15
C SER A 12 14.25 -1.37 -5.80
N LEU A 13 14.58 -2.65 -5.91
CA LEU A 13 13.61 -3.65 -6.37
C LEU A 13 12.39 -3.61 -5.43
N PRO A 14 11.15 -3.53 -5.96
CA PRO A 14 9.96 -3.55 -5.13
C PRO A 14 9.92 -4.83 -4.29
N ARG A 15 9.41 -4.69 -3.06
CA ARG A 15 9.21 -5.84 -2.18
C ARG A 15 8.20 -6.80 -2.80
N ALA A 16 8.47 -8.11 -2.68
CA ALA A 16 7.50 -9.12 -3.03
C ALA A 16 6.26 -8.99 -2.12
N ALA A 17 5.08 -8.98 -2.73
CA ALA A 17 3.82 -8.91 -2.05
C ALA A 17 2.85 -9.90 -2.70
N ASP A 18 2.27 -10.77 -1.89
CA ASP A 18 1.36 -11.82 -2.32
C ASP A 18 0.13 -11.85 -1.42
N TYR A 19 -0.98 -12.35 -1.96
CA TYR A 19 -2.24 -12.49 -1.23
C TYR A 19 -2.46 -13.94 -0.81
N THR A 20 -2.68 -14.15 0.48
CA THR A 20 -3.09 -15.47 0.97
C THR A 20 -4.53 -15.78 0.56
N LYS A 21 -4.88 -17.06 0.47
CA LYS A 21 -6.26 -17.48 0.18
C LYS A 21 -7.25 -16.93 1.22
N THR A 22 -6.82 -16.82 2.48
CA THR A 22 -7.64 -16.25 3.57
C THR A 22 -7.91 -14.77 3.33
N PHE A 23 -6.86 -14.00 2.99
CA PHE A 23 -6.99 -12.58 2.69
C PHE A 23 -7.98 -12.32 1.55
N LEU A 24 -7.91 -13.11 0.48
CA LEU A 24 -8.84 -12.96 -0.66
C LEU A 24 -10.31 -13.19 -0.26
N LYS A 25 -10.57 -14.16 0.63
CA LYS A 25 -11.93 -14.41 1.15
C LYS A 25 -12.42 -13.24 2.00
N ASP A 26 -11.55 -12.71 2.86
CA ASP A 26 -11.89 -11.56 3.69
C ASP A 26 -12.13 -10.31 2.84
N TRP A 27 -11.34 -10.08 1.79
CA TRP A 27 -11.55 -9.00 0.84
C TRP A 27 -12.93 -9.04 0.19
N GLN A 28 -13.34 -10.22 -0.32
CA GLN A 28 -14.66 -10.41 -0.91
C GLN A 28 -15.78 -10.16 0.11
N ARG A 29 -15.62 -10.68 1.33
CA ARG A 29 -16.58 -10.50 2.43
C ARG A 29 -16.73 -9.03 2.83
N LEU A 30 -15.63 -8.28 2.90
CA LEU A 30 -15.63 -6.84 3.24
C LEU A 30 -16.21 -5.98 2.11
N SER A 31 -16.03 -6.39 0.86
CA SER A 31 -16.54 -5.67 -0.32
C SER A 31 -18.06 -5.80 -0.48
N HIS A 32 -18.64 -6.94 -0.10
CA HIS A 32 -20.05 -7.26 -0.33
C HIS A 32 -21.06 -6.31 0.36
N PRO A 33 -20.90 -5.93 1.65
CA PRO A 33 -21.85 -5.04 2.32
C PRO A 33 -21.67 -3.56 1.98
N GLY A 34 -20.65 -3.17 1.21
CA GLY A 34 -20.33 -1.76 0.93
C GLY A 34 -20.01 -0.91 2.17
N ARG A 35 -19.90 -1.54 3.34
CA ARG A 35 -19.68 -0.89 4.64
C ARG A 35 -18.27 -0.33 4.79
N TYR A 36 -17.32 -0.89 4.05
CA TYR A 36 -15.91 -0.52 4.11
C TYR A 36 -15.51 0.18 2.82
N ASP A 37 -14.76 1.27 2.97
CA ASP A 37 -14.10 1.90 1.84
C ASP A 37 -12.90 1.04 1.41
N MET A 38 -13.15 0.16 0.44
CA MET A 38 -12.13 -0.73 -0.13
C MET A 38 -11.07 0.05 -0.93
N VAL A 39 -11.36 1.28 -1.38
CA VAL A 39 -10.39 2.15 -2.05
C VAL A 39 -9.37 2.63 -1.03
N ARG A 40 -9.84 3.17 0.11
CA ARG A 40 -8.97 3.58 1.22
C ARG A 40 -8.14 2.40 1.74
N LEU A 41 -8.72 1.21 1.88
CA LEU A 41 -7.95 0.01 2.27
C LEU A 41 -6.82 -0.32 1.27
N LYS A 42 -7.12 -0.26 -0.03
CA LYS A 42 -6.13 -0.53 -1.09
C LYS A 42 -4.97 0.48 -1.06
N GLU A 43 -5.25 1.75 -0.82
CA GLU A 43 -4.23 2.80 -0.71
C GLU A 43 -3.26 2.53 0.44
N ALA A 44 -3.77 2.21 1.63
CA ALA A 44 -2.94 1.79 2.76
C ALA A 44 -2.06 0.58 2.43
N MET A 45 -2.62 -0.42 1.75
CA MET A 45 -1.86 -1.61 1.37
C MET A 45 -0.70 -1.29 0.43
N ILE A 46 -0.89 -0.39 -0.53
CA ILE A 46 0.18 0.02 -1.45
C ILE A 46 1.30 0.73 -0.69
N LEU A 47 0.97 1.60 0.27
CA LEU A 47 1.96 2.28 1.12
C LEU A 47 2.76 1.28 1.97
N LEU A 48 2.10 0.27 2.55
CA LEU A 48 2.75 -0.79 3.31
C LEU A 48 3.68 -1.66 2.44
N ILE A 49 3.29 -1.94 1.19
CA ILE A 49 4.10 -2.72 0.24
C ILE A 49 5.32 -1.92 -0.20
N ALA A 50 5.14 -0.61 -0.45
CA ALA A 50 6.23 0.29 -0.80
C ALA A 50 7.28 0.35 0.33
N ASN A 51 6.82 0.41 1.59
CA ASN A 51 7.68 0.43 2.78
C ASN A 51 8.77 1.52 2.71
N ASP A 52 8.47 2.63 2.04
CA ASP A 52 9.39 3.75 1.89
C ASP A 52 9.42 4.58 3.17
N GLU A 53 8.25 4.80 3.80
CA GLU A 53 8.08 5.57 5.02
C GLU A 53 6.95 4.97 5.91
N PRO A 54 6.91 5.30 7.21
CA PRO A 54 5.78 4.95 8.07
C PRO A 54 4.46 5.47 7.49
N LEU A 55 3.35 4.78 7.78
CA LEU A 55 2.03 5.30 7.42
C LEU A 55 1.81 6.67 8.05
N GLY A 56 1.27 7.59 7.26
CA GLY A 56 0.93 8.93 7.72
C GLY A 56 -0.16 8.93 8.79
N ALA A 57 -0.30 10.07 9.47
CA ALA A 57 -1.25 10.21 10.59
C ALA A 57 -2.72 10.01 10.17
N GLU A 58 -3.04 10.12 8.88
CA GLU A 58 -4.34 9.81 8.30
C GLU A 58 -4.75 8.32 8.38
N TRP A 59 -3.79 7.44 8.69
CA TRP A 59 -4.00 6.00 8.91
C TRP A 59 -4.02 5.62 10.39
N LEU A 60 -3.68 6.55 11.28
CA LEU A 60 -3.88 6.42 12.73
C LEU A 60 -5.35 6.73 13.05
N ASP A 61 -6.30 5.96 12.51
CA ASP A 61 -7.64 6.01 13.06
C ASP A 61 -7.57 5.46 14.51
N HIS A 62 -7.98 6.31 15.44
CA HIS A 62 -7.79 6.33 16.91
C HIS A 62 -7.99 5.01 17.67
#